data_AF-A0A522B6E8-F1
#
_entry.id   AF-A0A522B6E8-F1
#
_cell.length_a   1.000
_cell.length_b   1.000
_cell.length_c   1.000
_cell.angle_alpha   90.00
_cell.angle_beta   90.00
_cell.angle_gamma   90.00
#
_symmetry.space_group_name_H-M   'P 1'
#
loop_
_entity.id
_entity.type
_entity.pdbx_description
1 polymer ?
#
loop_
_entity_poly.entity_id
_entity_poly.type
_entity_poly.pdbx_seq_one_letter_code
_entity_poly.pdbx_strand_id
1 'polypeptide(L)'
;MARGWTPTGRPARSGRIVVEVFVNLFPWLLWLHIFGAIVAFGPTFAFPLIGGMGGKEPMHANFAIRISEKIERGIVLPLAVVQAITGVGLILTSGRDLTSSANYWLDVAIVLYTIALSFSIFVQLKRVETVVHMTSSPPPPPAPGEAPAGPPPALLAAVKAVQQGGQLLTVLIVIIIFLMVIKPGS
;
A
#
# COMPACT_ATOMS: atom_id res chain seq x y z
N MET A 1 -39.78 -52.56 -32.80
CA MET A 1 -39.56 -51.16 -33.20
C MET A 1 -40.26 -50.29 -32.14
N ALA A 2 -39.69 -49.31 -31.45
CA ALA A 2 -38.52 -48.48 -31.67
C ALA A 2 -37.86 -48.03 -30.34
N ARG A 3 -36.54 -47.81 -30.48
CA ARG A 3 -35.50 -47.28 -29.59
C ARG A 3 -35.93 -46.32 -28.46
N GLY A 4 -35.49 -46.66 -27.24
CA GLY A 4 -35.41 -45.73 -26.11
C GLY A 4 -34.32 -44.68 -26.33
N TRP A 5 -34.70 -43.42 -26.18
CA TRP A 5 -33.82 -42.26 -26.24
C TRP A 5 -33.32 -41.95 -24.83
N THR A 6 -32.01 -42.12 -24.60
CA THR A 6 -31.34 -41.66 -23.37
C THR A 6 -30.50 -40.42 -23.71
N PRO A 7 -30.84 -39.22 -23.21
CA PRO A 7 -30.00 -38.05 -23.40
C PRO A 7 -28.80 -38.11 -22.44
N THR A 8 -27.72 -38.79 -22.85
CA THR A 8 -26.42 -38.66 -22.15
C THR A 8 -25.70 -37.42 -22.66
N GLY A 9 -26.26 -36.24 -22.37
CA GLY A 9 -25.53 -34.98 -22.50
C GLY A 9 -24.56 -34.86 -21.34
N ARG A 10 -23.33 -35.36 -21.48
CA ARG A 10 -22.26 -35.03 -20.52
C ARG A 10 -22.04 -33.52 -20.59
N PRO A 11 -22.13 -32.76 -19.48
CA PRO A 11 -21.80 -31.34 -19.51
C PRO A 11 -20.35 -31.16 -20.00
N ALA A 12 -20.14 -30.14 -20.82
CA ALA A 12 -18.87 -29.88 -21.48
C ALA A 12 -17.72 -29.81 -20.45
N ARG A 13 -16.78 -30.75 -20.55
CA ARG A 13 -15.60 -30.90 -19.67
C ARG A 13 -14.83 -29.58 -19.45
N SER A 14 -14.83 -28.71 -20.45
CA SER A 14 -14.17 -27.40 -20.44
C SER A 14 -14.74 -26.45 -19.37
N GLY A 15 -16.07 -26.37 -19.23
CA GLY A 15 -16.70 -25.48 -18.23
C GLY A 15 -16.40 -25.90 -16.79
N ARG A 16 -16.21 -27.21 -16.55
CA ARG A 16 -15.83 -27.72 -15.23
C ARG A 16 -14.39 -27.37 -14.85
N ILE A 17 -13.45 -27.46 -15.80
CA ILE A 17 -12.03 -27.13 -15.59
C ILE A 17 -11.86 -25.64 -15.27
N VAL A 18 -12.55 -24.77 -16.00
CA VAL A 18 -12.47 -23.32 -15.78
C VAL A 18 -13.00 -22.95 -14.38
N VAL A 19 -14.15 -23.49 -13.98
CA VAL A 19 -14.73 -23.26 -12.65
C VAL A 19 -13.83 -23.84 -11.54
N GLU A 20 -13.26 -25.03 -11.72
CA GLU A 20 -12.32 -25.63 -10.76
C GLU A 20 -11.04 -24.80 -10.61
N VAL A 21 -10.49 -24.27 -11.69
CA VAL A 21 -9.30 -23.38 -11.63
C VAL A 21 -9.62 -22.08 -10.89
N PHE A 22 -10.76 -21.44 -11.17
CA PHE A 22 -11.15 -20.19 -10.49
C PHE A 22 -11.43 -20.40 -9.00
N VAL A 23 -12.10 -21.48 -8.61
CA VAL A 23 -12.37 -21.81 -7.21
C VAL A 23 -11.08 -22.17 -6.45
N ASN A 24 -10.14 -22.85 -7.11
CA ASN A 24 -8.85 -23.18 -6.51
C ASN A 24 -7.91 -21.98 -6.40
N LEU A 25 -8.09 -20.93 -7.21
CA LEU A 25 -7.23 -19.75 -7.21
C LEU A 25 -7.57 -18.76 -6.07
N PHE A 26 -8.84 -18.69 -5.68
CA PHE A 26 -9.31 -17.75 -4.65
C PHE A 26 -8.55 -17.84 -3.32
N PRO A 27 -8.34 -19.04 -2.70
CA PRO A 27 -7.60 -19.15 -1.45
C PRO A 27 -6.14 -18.67 -1.54
N TRP A 28 -5.48 -18.93 -2.68
CA TRP A 28 -4.10 -18.48 -2.92
C TRP A 28 -4.01 -16.97 -3.09
N LEU A 29 -4.95 -16.38 -3.84
CA LEU A 29 -5.06 -14.92 -3.96
C LEU A 29 -5.33 -14.27 -2.62
N LEU A 30 -6.23 -14.86 -1.81
CA LEU A 30 -6.57 -14.33 -0.49
C LEU A 30 -5.38 -14.40 0.45
N TRP A 31 -4.67 -15.53 0.46
CA TRP A 31 -3.43 -15.68 1.21
C TRP A 31 -2.39 -14.63 0.81
N LEU A 32 -2.15 -14.47 -0.50
CA LEU A 32 -1.17 -13.52 -1.01
C LEU A 32 -1.57 -12.06 -0.71
N HIS A 33 -2.86 -11.74 -0.80
CA HIS A 33 -3.39 -10.42 -0.49
C HIS A 33 -3.23 -10.10 1.01
N ILE A 34 -3.61 -11.01 1.91
CA ILE A 34 -3.47 -10.77 3.35
C ILE A 34 -2.00 -10.69 3.74
N PHE A 35 -1.17 -11.62 3.27
CA PHE A 35 0.26 -11.65 3.56
C PHE A 35 0.97 -10.39 3.01
N GLY A 36 0.67 -10.02 1.77
CA GLY A 36 1.18 -8.81 1.13
C GLY A 36 0.84 -7.56 1.93
N ALA A 37 -0.41 -7.41 2.37
CA ALA A 37 -0.83 -6.30 3.25
C ALA A 37 0.00 -6.24 4.54
N ILE A 38 0.17 -7.37 5.24
CA ILE A 38 0.90 -7.39 6.53
C ILE A 38 2.34 -6.92 6.33
N VAL A 39 3.03 -7.44 5.30
CA VAL A 39 4.43 -7.09 5.03
C VAL A 39 4.56 -5.65 4.51
N ALA A 40 3.61 -5.18 3.70
CA ALA A 40 3.61 -3.81 3.16
C ALA A 40 3.31 -2.75 4.22
N PHE A 41 2.31 -2.98 5.07
CA PHE A 41 1.86 -2.00 6.05
C PHE A 41 2.71 -1.96 7.31
N GLY A 42 3.39 -3.05 7.67
CA GLY A 42 4.30 -3.10 8.83
C GLY A 42 5.29 -1.93 8.88
N PRO A 43 6.10 -1.70 7.82
CA PRO A 43 6.99 -0.55 7.74
C PRO A 43 6.28 0.81 7.85
N THR A 44 5.08 0.95 7.31
CA THR A 44 4.33 2.22 7.36
C THR A 44 4.04 2.67 8.79
N PHE A 45 3.80 1.74 9.71
CA PHE A 45 3.66 2.07 11.13
C PHE A 45 4.99 2.37 11.84
N ALA A 46 6.11 1.87 11.30
CA ALA A 46 7.45 2.14 11.84
C ALA A 46 8.03 3.48 11.37
N PHE A 47 7.67 3.97 10.17
CA PHE A 47 8.24 5.20 9.60
C PHE A 47 8.07 6.45 10.47
N PRO A 48 6.92 6.71 11.14
CA PRO A 48 6.81 7.84 12.05
C PRO A 48 7.78 7.75 13.24
N LEU A 49 8.04 6.53 13.74
CA LEU A 49 8.98 6.31 14.84
C LEU A 49 10.42 6.56 14.38
N ILE A 50 10.80 6.04 13.21
CA ILE A 50 12.11 6.25 12.60
C ILE A 50 12.33 7.75 12.33
N GLY A 51 11.34 8.44 11.76
CA GLY A 51 11.39 9.88 11.52
C GLY A 51 11.47 10.70 12.81
N GLY A 52 10.74 10.32 13.85
CA GLY A 52 10.78 10.96 15.16
C GLY A 52 12.14 10.81 15.85
N MET A 53 12.77 9.63 15.77
CA MET A 53 14.11 9.41 16.29
C MET A 53 15.16 10.17 15.47
N GLY A 54 15.08 10.13 14.14
CA GLY A 54 15.98 10.89 13.26
C GLY A 54 15.90 12.40 13.50
N GLY A 55 14.74 12.93 13.91
CA GLY A 55 14.60 14.34 14.29
C GLY A 55 15.25 14.70 15.63
N LYS A 56 15.32 13.75 16.58
CA LYS A 56 15.98 13.94 17.88
C LYS A 56 17.50 13.84 17.79
N GLU A 57 17.99 13.09 16.80
CA GLU A 57 19.42 12.89 16.55
C GLU A 57 19.77 13.40 15.14
N PRO A 58 19.96 14.73 14.95
CA PRO A 58 20.12 15.33 13.62
C PRO A 58 21.28 14.74 12.81
N MET A 59 22.32 14.25 13.48
CA MET A 59 23.46 13.57 12.84
C MET A 59 23.08 12.25 12.15
N HIS A 60 21.97 11.62 12.56
CA HIS A 60 21.45 10.37 12.00
C HIS A 60 20.23 10.57 11.11
N ALA A 61 19.72 11.80 10.98
CA ALA A 61 18.52 12.12 10.21
C ALA A 61 18.62 11.66 8.73
N ASN A 62 19.74 11.94 8.06
CA ASN A 62 19.92 11.54 6.65
C ASN A 62 19.87 10.00 6.49
N PHE A 63 20.50 9.26 7.40
CA PHE A 63 20.45 7.80 7.40
C PHE A 63 19.02 7.28 7.62
N ALA A 64 18.31 7.83 8.61
CA ALA A 64 16.92 7.47 8.92
C ALA A 64 15.96 7.68 7.73
N ILE A 65 16.18 8.75 6.96
CA ILE A 65 15.38 9.04 5.77
C ILE A 65 15.74 8.08 4.63
N ARG A 66 17.03 7.83 4.38
CA ARG A 66 17.48 6.90 3.34
C ARG A 66 17.03 5.45 3.56
N ILE A 67 17.05 4.97 4.81
CA ILE A 67 16.57 3.62 5.12
C ILE A 67 15.05 3.52 4.91
N SER A 68 14.30 4.56 5.29
CA SER A 68 12.85 4.63 5.06
C SER A 68 12.53 4.63 3.57
N GLU A 69 13.24 5.43 2.77
CA GLU A 69 13.11 5.44 1.30
C GLU A 69 13.43 4.07 0.68
N LYS A 70 14.51 3.43 1.14
CA LYS A 70 14.90 2.10 0.64
C LYS A 70 13.83 1.04 0.93
N ILE A 71 13.24 1.07 2.12
CA ILE A 71 12.14 0.16 2.48
C ILE A 71 10.91 0.48 1.64
N GLU A 72 10.58 1.76 1.46
CA GLU A 72 9.44 2.19 0.65
C GLU A 72 9.56 1.71 -0.80
N ARG A 73 10.69 1.97 -1.47
CA ARG A 73 10.92 1.57 -2.87
C ARG A 73 11.13 0.07 -3.04
N GLY A 74 11.79 -0.59 -2.09
CA GLY A 74 12.19 -1.99 -2.21
C GLY A 74 11.13 -2.99 -1.75
N ILE A 75 10.25 -2.59 -0.82
CA ILE A 75 9.29 -3.50 -0.18
C ILE A 75 7.87 -2.96 -0.31
N VAL A 76 7.61 -1.75 0.20
CA VAL A 76 6.23 -1.23 0.34
C VAL A 76 5.58 -1.00 -1.02
N LEU A 77 6.24 -0.30 -1.94
CA LEU A 77 5.69 0.01 -3.26
C LEU A 77 5.46 -1.25 -4.13
N PRO A 78 6.42 -2.17 -4.27
CA PRO A 78 6.18 -3.42 -4.99
C PRO A 78 5.03 -4.23 -4.40
N LEU A 79 4.97 -4.35 -3.07
CA LEU A 79 3.88 -5.07 -2.42
C LEU A 79 2.54 -4.35 -2.54
N ALA A 80 2.50 -3.02 -2.58
CA ALA A 80 1.28 -2.28 -2.87
C ALA A 80 0.79 -2.57 -4.31
N VAL A 81 1.68 -2.71 -5.28
CA VAL A 81 1.28 -3.13 -6.63
C VAL A 81 0.74 -4.58 -6.63
N VAL A 82 1.43 -5.51 -5.96
CA VAL A 82 0.95 -6.89 -5.77
C VAL A 82 -0.42 -6.90 -5.08
N GLN A 83 -0.63 -6.01 -4.11
CA GLN A 83 -1.88 -5.89 -3.38
C GLN A 83 -3.03 -5.43 -4.26
N ALA A 84 -2.77 -4.48 -5.18
CA ALA A 84 -3.74 -4.06 -6.17
C ALA A 84 -4.15 -5.23 -7.08
N ILE A 85 -3.15 -5.95 -7.60
CA ILE A 85 -3.36 -7.08 -8.53
C ILE A 85 -4.15 -8.20 -7.85
N THR A 86 -3.75 -8.60 -6.64
CA THR A 86 -4.44 -9.65 -5.88
C THR A 86 -5.84 -9.23 -5.46
N GLY A 87 -6.05 -7.96 -5.10
CA GLY A 87 -7.38 -7.43 -4.80
C GLY A 87 -8.33 -7.50 -6.00
N VAL A 88 -7.86 -7.10 -7.19
CA VAL A 88 -8.61 -7.25 -8.44
C VAL A 88 -8.90 -8.73 -8.73
N GLY A 89 -7.91 -9.60 -8.56
CA GLY A 89 -8.10 -11.05 -8.71
C GLY A 89 -9.18 -11.61 -7.77
N LEU A 90 -9.21 -11.18 -6.52
CA LEU A 90 -10.25 -11.59 -5.55
C LEU A 90 -11.64 -11.10 -5.96
N ILE A 91 -11.77 -9.89 -6.48
CA ILE A 91 -13.05 -9.36 -6.98
C ILE A 91 -13.55 -10.25 -8.11
N LEU A 92 -12.71 -10.50 -9.13
CA LEU A 92 -13.06 -11.28 -10.31
C LEU A 92 -13.42 -12.74 -9.98
N THR A 93 -12.74 -13.34 -9.00
CA THR A 93 -12.96 -14.75 -8.63
C THR A 93 -14.05 -14.95 -7.58
N SER A 94 -14.42 -13.91 -6.83
CA SER A 94 -15.46 -14.00 -5.80
C SER A 94 -16.89 -14.00 -6.34
N GLY A 95 -17.10 -13.57 -7.59
CA GLY A 95 -18.44 -13.44 -8.18
C GLY A 95 -19.34 -12.40 -7.49
N ARG A 96 -18.76 -11.47 -6.70
CA ARG A 96 -19.52 -10.41 -6.03
C ARG A 96 -20.03 -9.36 -7.01
N ASP A 97 -21.28 -8.96 -6.81
CA ASP A 97 -21.87 -7.81 -7.49
C ASP A 97 -21.48 -6.51 -6.77
N LEU A 98 -20.60 -5.71 -7.40
CA LEU A 98 -20.14 -4.43 -6.88
C LEU A 98 -21.24 -3.36 -6.85
N THR A 99 -22.33 -3.53 -7.60
CA THR A 99 -23.42 -2.53 -7.61
C THR A 99 -24.37 -2.68 -6.43
N SER A 100 -24.29 -3.81 -5.72
CA SER A 100 -25.10 -4.09 -4.54
C SER A 100 -24.64 -3.25 -3.33
N SER A 101 -25.60 -2.68 -2.62
CA SER A 101 -25.36 -1.88 -1.40
C SER A 101 -24.62 -2.65 -0.30
N ALA A 102 -24.72 -3.98 -0.28
CA ALA A 102 -23.97 -4.84 0.64
C ALA A 102 -22.44 -4.82 0.39
N ASN A 103 -21.99 -4.37 -0.78
CA ASN A 103 -20.59 -4.33 -1.18
C ASN A 103 -20.02 -2.90 -1.26
N TYR A 104 -20.76 -1.86 -0.88
CA TYR A 104 -20.25 -0.48 -0.94
C TYR A 104 -19.00 -0.25 -0.08
N TRP A 105 -18.81 -1.03 0.99
CA TRP A 105 -17.57 -0.99 1.77
C TRP A 105 -16.35 -1.35 0.92
N LEU A 106 -16.50 -2.26 -0.05
CA LEU A 106 -15.46 -2.70 -0.97
C LEU A 106 -15.16 -1.61 -1.99
N ASP A 107 -16.19 -0.99 -2.57
CA ASP A 107 -16.02 0.12 -3.53
C ASP A 107 -15.30 1.30 -2.90
N VAL A 108 -15.71 1.69 -1.68
CA VAL A 108 -15.05 2.76 -0.94
C VAL A 108 -13.59 2.40 -0.65
N ALA A 109 -13.31 1.16 -0.23
CA ALA A 109 -11.94 0.72 0.02
C ALA A 109 -11.08 0.73 -1.25
N ILE A 110 -11.63 0.34 -2.41
CA ILE A 110 -10.94 0.41 -3.72
C ILE A 110 -10.59 1.86 -4.06
N VAL A 111 -11.55 2.78 -3.95
CA VAL A 111 -11.33 4.20 -4.25
C VAL A 111 -10.26 4.79 -3.34
N LEU A 112 -10.35 4.56 -2.02
CA LEU A 112 -9.35 5.02 -1.06
C LEU A 112 -7.98 4.42 -1.34
N TYR A 113 -7.91 3.16 -1.72
CA TYR A 113 -6.67 2.49 -2.07
C TYR A 113 -6.03 3.09 -3.33
N THR A 114 -6.82 3.34 -4.38
CA THR A 114 -6.34 4.00 -5.60
C THR A 114 -5.81 5.40 -5.31
N ILE A 115 -6.49 6.16 -4.44
CA ILE A 115 -6.03 7.48 -4.00
C ILE A 115 -4.70 7.36 -3.25
N ALA A 116 -4.62 6.45 -2.27
CA ALA A 116 -3.42 6.25 -1.46
C ALA A 116 -2.22 5.84 -2.33
N LEU A 117 -2.40 4.85 -3.21
CA LEU A 117 -1.34 4.36 -4.10
C LEU A 117 -0.87 5.46 -5.06
N SER A 118 -1.80 6.18 -5.68
CA SER A 118 -1.48 7.28 -6.60
C SER A 118 -0.75 8.41 -5.86
N PHE A 119 -1.24 8.82 -4.68
CA PHE A 119 -0.57 9.83 -3.86
C PHE A 119 0.84 9.37 -3.46
N SER A 120 1.01 8.11 -3.06
CA SER A 120 2.31 7.56 -2.67
C SER A 120 3.32 7.66 -3.82
N ILE A 121 2.95 7.19 -5.01
CA ILE A 121 3.84 7.14 -6.18
C ILE A 121 4.15 8.54 -6.72
N PHE A 122 3.12 9.37 -6.90
CA PHE A 122 3.27 10.63 -7.63
C PHE A 122 3.66 11.81 -6.75
N VAL A 123 3.36 11.76 -5.44
CA VAL A 123 3.54 12.88 -4.52
C VAL A 123 4.51 12.54 -3.38
N GLN A 124 4.23 11.50 -2.61
CA GLN A 124 5.01 11.18 -1.39
C GLN A 124 6.45 10.84 -1.73
N LEU A 125 6.66 9.95 -2.71
CA LEU A 125 7.99 9.47 -3.09
C LEU A 125 8.92 10.62 -3.53
N LYS A 126 8.40 11.55 -4.34
CA LYS A 126 9.15 12.74 -4.81
C LYS A 126 9.53 13.67 -3.66
N ARG A 127 8.62 13.84 -2.68
CA ARG A 127 8.88 14.66 -1.49
C ARG A 127 9.98 14.05 -0.63
N VAL A 128 9.96 12.73 -0.43
CA VAL A 128 11.02 12.01 0.30
C VAL A 128 12.37 12.18 -0.40
N GLU A 129 12.43 11.96 -1.71
CA GLU A 129 13.65 12.13 -2.52
C GLU A 129 14.23 13.55 -2.42
N THR A 130 13.35 14.57 -2.44
CA THR A 130 13.74 15.97 -2.26
C THR A 130 14.43 16.19 -0.90
N VAL A 131 13.87 15.63 0.17
CA VAL A 131 14.46 15.73 1.52
C VAL A 131 15.79 14.97 1.59
N VAL A 132 15.91 13.80 0.97
CA VAL A 132 17.17 13.04 0.88
C VAL A 132 18.24 13.86 0.17
N HIS A 133 17.91 14.50 -0.95
CA HIS A 133 18.83 15.35 -1.69
C HIS A 133 19.30 16.54 -0.84
N MET A 134 18.38 17.28 -0.22
CA MET A 134 18.69 18.43 0.63
C MET A 134 19.54 18.07 1.85
N THR A 135 19.40 16.87 2.39
CA THR A 135 20.16 16.40 3.55
C THR A 135 21.48 15.71 3.20
N SER A 136 21.76 15.49 1.91
CA SER A 136 23.01 14.85 1.45
C SER A 136 24.18 15.81 1.37
N SER A 137 23.94 17.12 1.43
CA SER A 137 24.95 18.17 1.48
C SER A 137 24.79 18.99 2.77
N PRO A 138 25.34 18.52 3.90
CA PRO A 138 25.21 19.23 5.17
C PRO A 138 25.87 20.63 5.08
N PRO A 139 25.34 21.63 5.81
CA PRO A 139 25.99 22.93 5.93
C PRO A 139 27.44 22.76 6.44
N PRO A 140 28.38 23.63 6.03
CA PRO A 140 29.71 23.63 6.62
C PRO A 140 29.62 23.79 8.14
N PRO A 141 30.53 23.16 8.91
CA PRO A 141 30.54 23.29 10.35
C PRO A 141 30.63 24.78 10.74
N PRO A 142 29.93 25.20 11.80
CA PRO A 142 30.00 26.58 12.28
C PRO A 142 31.45 26.95 12.60
N ALA A 143 31.81 28.22 12.37
CA ALA A 143 33.14 28.68 12.73
C ALA A 143 33.35 28.54 14.26
N PRO A 144 34.60 28.41 14.75
CA PRO A 144 34.87 28.31 16.17
C PRO A 144 34.24 29.50 16.93
N GLY A 145 33.30 29.22 17.83
CA GLY A 145 32.57 30.24 18.60
C GLY A 145 31.19 30.63 18.05
N GLU A 146 30.80 30.12 16.88
CA GLU A 146 29.46 30.31 16.33
C GLU A 146 28.51 29.18 16.74
N ALA A 147 27.26 29.52 17.05
CA ALA A 147 26.22 28.53 17.26
C ALA A 147 25.92 27.80 15.92
N PRO A 148 25.64 26.49 15.94
CA PRO A 148 25.22 25.78 14.74
C PRO A 148 24.02 26.47 14.11
N ALA A 149 24.14 26.88 12.85
CA ALA A 149 22.99 27.36 12.10
C ALA A 149 21.96 26.22 12.02
N GLY A 150 20.73 26.50 12.43
CA GLY A 150 19.64 25.52 12.37
C GLY A 150 19.36 25.04 10.94
N PRO A 151 18.55 23.99 10.75
CA PRO A 151 18.22 23.49 9.43
C PRO A 151 17.62 24.61 8.55
N PRO A 152 17.98 24.68 7.25
CA PRO A 152 17.41 25.68 6.34
C PRO A 152 15.87 25.65 6.38
N PRO A 153 15.18 26.81 6.36
CA PRO A 153 13.70 26.86 6.39
C PRO A 153 13.04 26.02 5.29
N ALA A 154 13.66 25.95 4.10
CA ALA A 154 13.19 25.12 2.99
C ALA A 154 13.22 23.62 3.32
N LEU A 155 14.23 23.14 4.05
CA LEU A 155 14.33 21.75 4.49
C LEU A 155 13.25 21.43 5.52
N LEU A 156 13.01 22.33 6.49
CA LEU A 156 11.95 22.15 7.49
C LEU A 156 10.56 22.07 6.83
N ALA A 157 10.30 22.91 5.84
CA ALA A 157 9.06 22.87 5.07
C ALA A 157 8.91 21.55 4.30
N ALA A 158 9.97 21.06 3.66
CA ALA A 158 9.98 19.79 2.94
C ALA A 158 9.75 18.59 3.88
N VAL A 159 10.42 18.55 5.03
CA VAL A 159 10.22 17.52 6.06
C VAL A 159 8.78 17.52 6.56
N LYS A 160 8.20 18.70 6.84
CA LYS A 160 6.81 18.81 7.27
C LYS A 160 5.84 18.27 6.21
N ALA A 161 6.08 18.55 4.93
CA ALA A 161 5.26 18.04 3.84
C ALA A 161 5.34 16.51 3.69
N VAL A 162 6.51 15.91 3.94
CA VAL A 162 6.69 14.44 4.00
C VAL A 162 5.93 13.84 5.18
N GLN A 163 6.03 14.46 6.36
CA GLN A 163 5.34 14.00 7.58
C GLN A 163 3.82 14.05 7.41
N GLN A 164 3.28 15.14 6.89
CA GLN A 164 1.84 15.28 6.61
C GLN A 164 1.35 14.25 5.60
N GLY A 165 2.12 14.00 4.54
CA GLY A 165 1.78 12.97 3.56
C GLY A 165 1.82 11.55 4.16
N GLY A 166 2.80 11.27 5.03
CA GLY A 166 2.87 10.01 5.76
C GLY A 166 1.69 9.80 6.74
N GLN A 167 1.27 10.86 7.44
CA GLN A 167 0.08 10.83 8.30
C GLN A 167 -1.19 10.57 7.49
N LEU A 168 -1.36 11.27 6.37
CA LEU A 168 -2.49 11.05 5.45
C LEU A 168 -2.54 9.59 4.97
N LEU A 169 -1.41 9.05 4.49
CA LEU A 169 -1.32 7.67 4.03
C LEU A 169 -1.62 6.67 5.16
N THR A 170 -1.14 6.93 6.37
CA THR A 170 -1.42 6.09 7.55
C THR A 170 -2.91 6.07 7.86
N VAL A 171 -3.57 7.23 7.87
CA VAL A 171 -5.02 7.33 8.10
C VAL A 171 -5.80 6.59 7.01
N LEU A 172 -5.45 6.79 5.74
CA LEU A 172 -6.07 6.07 4.62
C LEU A 172 -5.93 4.56 4.78
N ILE A 173 -4.73 4.05 5.11
CA ILE A 173 -4.48 2.63 5.32
C ILE A 173 -5.32 2.08 6.47
N VAL A 174 -5.38 2.78 7.60
CA VAL A 174 -6.19 2.35 8.76
C VAL A 174 -7.68 2.27 8.38
N ILE A 175 -8.20 3.24 7.65
CA ILE A 175 -9.59 3.23 7.16
C ILE A 175 -9.82 2.05 6.21
N ILE A 176 -8.91 1.81 5.25
CA ILE A 176 -9.01 0.69 4.31
C ILE A 176 -9.03 -0.65 5.05
N ILE A 177 -8.13 -0.83 6.03
CA ILE A 177 -8.09 -2.05 6.86
C ILE A 177 -9.40 -2.21 7.63
N PHE A 178 -9.90 -1.14 8.25
CA PHE A 178 -11.18 -1.16 8.97
C PHE A 178 -12.33 -1.62 8.07
N LEU A 179 -12.46 -1.05 6.86
CA LEU A 179 -13.48 -1.44 5.89
C LEU A 179 -13.35 -2.92 5.49
N MET A 180 -12.13 -3.39 5.23
CA MET A 180 -11.84 -4.76 4.81
C MET A 180 -12.08 -5.81 5.89
N VAL A 181 -11.89 -5.43 7.17
CA VAL A 181 -12.05 -6.34 8.30
C VAL A 181 -13.50 -6.36 8.79
N ILE A 182 -14.10 -5.19 9.00
CA ILE A 182 -15.43 -5.07 9.59
C ILE A 182 -16.53 -5.30 8.55
N LYS A 183 -16.30 -4.93 7.27
CA LYS A 183 -17.23 -5.11 6.15
C LYS A 183 -18.65 -4.64 6.50
N PRO A 184 -18.82 -3.35 6.85
CA PRO A 184 -20.12 -2.85 7.27
C PRO A 184 -21.18 -3.09 6.18
N GLY A 185 -22.30 -3.70 6.57
CA GLY A 185 -23.42 -4.00 5.66
C GLY A 185 -23.37 -5.36 4.96
N SER A 186 -22.36 -6.20 5.24
CA SER A 186 -22.33 -7.61 4.81
C SER A 186 -23.02 -8.55 5.79
#